data_AF-A0A292RBS0-F1
#
_entry.id   AF-A0A292RBS0-F1
#
_cell.length_a   1.000
_cell.length_b   1.000
_cell.length_c   1.000
_cell.angle_alpha   90.00
_cell.angle_beta   90.00
_cell.angle_gamma   90.00
#
_symmetry.space_group_name_H-M   'P 1'
#
loop_
_entity.id
_entity.type
_entity.pdbx_description
1 polymer ?
#
loop_
_entity_poly.entity_id
_entity_poly.type
_entity_poly.pdbx_seq_one_letter_code
_entity_poly.pdbx_strand_id
1 'polypeptide(L)'
;MDTLFENKQIHLPFRTCEYVLTLSLFVTLVLTHTIFIPPLFANDLIANSTVTTPTLKEMSQYIKEEMNPQIRQEKFENKIKSKYKGYVINNVDTGIKHIKMVKYYNGKPVKINVVEMNNKVASNYEVKPAIASVTLPNKRTVRNIAQRTNSIVAINGGFFKPQTGVPLGTLMIDKKIYTGPIYDRVALGIFKDGYDVGRVQLDGKIIGNNQEIKIDNINQPRMLSSYILAYTRDWGKYAPVSPQYGVQLQIVGNKITAASANPLSIPENGYVLVGPKSKLGKLFGADYVDVEIKTNPKWENVQHIISGGPYLLKDNQIFIDMTAQKLQSIGGRNPRTAIGYTEDNNLVLVAVDGREGSSVGLTLVELAKLMKTLGCTNAINLDGGGSTVMYIKGQIVNHPHQPGGIALSNALVISKKSTN
;
A
#
# COMPACT_ATOMS: atom_id res chain seq x y z
N MET A 1 -33.55 -17.26 58.82
CA MET A 1 -32.31 -16.53 59.16
C MET A 1 -31.83 -15.88 57.88
N ASP A 2 -32.19 -14.61 57.72
CA ASP A 2 -31.70 -13.72 56.68
C ASP A 2 -30.21 -13.44 56.91
N THR A 3 -29.40 -13.49 55.85
CA THR A 3 -28.13 -12.77 55.82
C THR A 3 -27.93 -12.13 54.44
N LEU A 4 -27.97 -10.80 54.47
CA LEU A 4 -27.68 -9.85 53.41
C LEU A 4 -26.23 -9.99 52.92
N PHE A 5 -26.03 -10.05 51.61
CA PHE A 5 -24.80 -9.57 50.97
C PHE A 5 -25.17 -8.42 50.04
N GLU A 6 -24.94 -7.21 50.55
CA GLU A 6 -25.04 -5.94 49.83
C GLU A 6 -23.99 -5.88 48.73
N ASN A 7 -24.45 -5.77 47.47
CA ASN A 7 -23.61 -5.57 46.31
C ASN A 7 -23.23 -4.07 46.23
N LYS A 8 -22.15 -3.67 46.91
CA LYS A 8 -21.60 -2.30 46.76
C LYS A 8 -20.87 -2.16 45.43
N GLN A 9 -21.57 -1.68 44.40
CA GLN A 9 -20.92 -1.08 43.23
C GLN A 9 -20.16 0.18 43.68
N ILE A 10 -18.83 0.12 43.66
CA ILE A 10 -17.97 1.27 43.90
C ILE A 10 -17.99 2.14 42.65
N HIS A 11 -18.87 3.15 42.62
CA HIS A 11 -18.76 4.25 41.66
C HIS A 11 -17.68 5.23 42.14
N LEU A 12 -16.46 5.06 41.65
CA LEU A 12 -15.45 6.10 41.76
C LEU A 12 -15.80 7.25 40.80
N PRO A 13 -15.94 8.50 41.28
CA PRO A 13 -16.18 9.63 40.40
C PRO A 13 -15.02 9.78 39.39
N PHE A 14 -15.34 10.16 38.16
CA PHE A 14 -14.38 10.23 37.05
C PHE A 14 -13.09 11.02 37.39
N ARG A 15 -13.21 12.04 38.25
CA ARG A 15 -12.08 12.84 38.76
C ARG A 15 -11.10 12.05 39.61
N THR A 16 -11.56 11.09 40.42
CA THR A 16 -10.66 10.24 41.24
C THR A 16 -9.82 9.29 40.38
N CYS A 17 -10.34 8.78 39.26
CA CYS A 17 -9.51 8.03 38.31
C CYS A 17 -8.44 8.91 37.65
N GLU A 18 -8.76 10.15 37.28
CA GLU A 18 -7.77 11.09 36.73
C GLU A 18 -6.65 11.39 37.74
N TYR A 19 -6.97 11.54 39.04
CA TYR A 19 -5.96 11.74 40.10
C TYR A 19 -5.08 10.51 40.33
N VAL A 20 -5.64 9.31 40.34
CA VAL A 20 -4.87 8.07 40.53
C VAL A 20 -3.94 7.81 39.33
N LEU A 21 -4.40 8.09 38.11
CA LEU A 21 -3.58 7.96 36.90
C LEU A 21 -2.46 9.00 36.84
N THR A 22 -2.74 10.27 37.15
CA THR A 22 -1.70 11.32 37.20
C THR A 22 -0.67 11.04 38.29
N LEU A 23 -1.08 10.53 39.45
CA LEU A 23 -0.16 10.12 40.51
C LEU A 23 0.71 8.93 40.08
N SER A 24 0.12 7.93 39.40
CA SER A 24 0.88 6.76 38.88
C SER A 24 1.92 7.14 37.82
N LEU A 25 1.58 8.11 36.95
CA LEU A 25 2.47 8.68 35.94
C LEU A 25 3.60 9.51 36.57
N PHE A 26 3.29 10.27 37.63
CA PHE A 26 4.30 11.02 38.36
C PHE A 26 5.31 10.09 39.06
N VAL A 27 4.80 9.00 39.67
CA VAL A 27 5.65 7.98 40.32
C VAL A 27 6.53 7.25 39.30
N THR A 28 6.01 6.90 38.12
CA THR A 28 6.83 6.29 37.05
C THR A 28 7.86 7.26 36.46
N LEU A 29 7.56 8.56 36.37
CA LEU A 29 8.52 9.57 35.91
C LEU A 29 9.66 9.80 36.91
N VAL A 30 9.34 9.82 38.21
CA VAL A 30 10.33 9.98 39.29
C VAL A 30 11.22 8.74 39.42
N LEU A 31 10.65 7.54 39.21
CA LEU A 31 11.41 6.28 39.23
C LEU A 31 12.27 6.06 37.99
N THR A 32 11.90 6.59 36.82
CA THR A 32 12.73 6.49 35.60
C THR A 32 13.88 7.49 35.55
N HIS A 33 13.91 8.52 36.41
CA HIS A 33 15.04 9.43 36.56
C HIS A 33 16.08 8.99 37.60
N THR A 34 15.78 7.99 38.44
CA THR A 34 16.67 7.57 39.54
C THR A 34 17.39 6.25 39.28
N ILE A 35 17.15 5.56 38.16
CA ILE A 35 17.73 4.23 37.92
C ILE A 35 18.19 4.11 36.45
N PHE A 36 19.52 3.91 36.28
CA PHE A 36 20.30 3.61 35.07
C PHE A 36 20.88 4.76 34.22
N ILE A 37 22.00 5.36 34.67
CA ILE A 37 23.13 5.75 33.80
C ILE A 37 24.45 5.60 34.60
N PRO A 38 25.41 4.71 34.23
CA PRO A 38 26.80 4.85 34.67
C PRO A 38 27.53 5.91 33.82
N PRO A 39 28.59 6.57 34.31
CA PRO A 39 29.22 7.68 33.59
C PRO A 39 29.94 7.16 32.35
N LEU A 40 29.40 7.47 31.17
CA LEU A 40 30.07 7.28 29.88
C LEU A 40 30.81 8.57 29.54
N PHE A 41 32.14 8.47 29.44
CA PHE A 41 33.02 9.51 28.94
C PHE A 41 32.58 9.96 27.54
N ALA A 42 32.58 11.28 27.36
CA ALA A 42 32.25 11.95 26.10
C ALA A 42 33.20 11.55 24.97
N ASN A 43 32.63 11.36 23.77
CA ASN A 43 33.22 11.78 22.49
C ASN A 43 32.11 11.87 21.43
N ASP A 44 31.69 13.11 21.20
CA ASP A 44 31.21 13.77 19.99
C ASP A 44 30.21 13.13 19.00
N LEU A 45 29.19 13.97 18.72
CA LEU A 45 28.28 14.01 17.57
C LEU A 45 27.07 13.06 17.57
N ILE A 46 26.16 13.28 18.52
CA ILE A 46 24.75 12.94 18.34
C ILE A 46 23.98 14.23 18.02
N ALA A 47 23.33 14.24 16.85
CA ALA A 47 22.44 15.29 16.42
C ALA A 47 21.39 15.57 17.49
N ASN A 48 21.26 16.84 17.89
CA ASN A 48 20.17 17.33 18.73
C ASN A 48 18.83 17.13 18.03
N SER A 49 18.20 15.96 18.19
CA SER A 49 16.75 15.84 18.09
C SER A 49 16.18 16.37 19.40
N THR A 50 15.79 17.64 19.42
CA THR A 50 14.88 18.14 20.46
C THR A 50 13.56 17.37 20.33
N VAL A 51 13.45 16.27 21.06
CA VAL A 51 12.16 15.64 21.36
C VAL A 51 11.41 16.63 22.23
N THR A 52 10.46 17.36 21.67
CA THR A 52 9.55 18.18 22.46
C THR A 52 8.68 17.24 23.29
N THR A 53 8.85 17.25 24.61
CA THR A 53 7.97 16.52 25.53
C THR A 53 6.54 17.05 25.33
N PRO A 54 5.56 16.21 24.96
CA PRO A 54 4.19 16.67 24.85
C PRO A 54 3.72 17.19 26.21
N THR A 55 2.98 18.29 26.20
CA THR A 55 2.37 18.84 27.41
C THR A 55 1.45 17.80 28.06
N LEU A 56 1.26 17.86 29.39
CA LEU A 56 0.32 16.96 30.10
C LEU A 56 -1.08 16.94 29.47
N LYS A 57 -1.50 18.07 28.88
CA LYS A 57 -2.77 18.21 28.18
C LYS A 57 -2.79 17.42 26.86
N GLU A 58 -1.71 17.46 26.08
CA GLU A 58 -1.57 16.68 24.85
C GLU A 58 -1.50 15.18 25.15
N MET A 59 -0.79 14.78 26.21
CA MET A 59 -0.76 13.38 26.67
C MET A 59 -2.13 12.89 27.13
N SER A 60 -2.84 13.69 27.95
CA SER A 60 -4.21 13.36 28.40
C SER A 60 -5.17 13.20 27.22
N GLN A 61 -5.06 14.10 26.23
CA GLN A 61 -5.88 14.06 25.03
C GLN A 61 -5.56 12.83 24.16
N TYR A 62 -4.28 12.49 23.97
CA TYR A 62 -3.85 11.29 23.27
C TYR A 62 -4.40 10.02 23.91
N ILE A 63 -4.32 9.88 25.23
CA ILE A 63 -4.87 8.74 25.96
C ILE A 63 -6.38 8.64 25.77
N LYS A 64 -7.10 9.77 25.89
CA LYS A 64 -8.56 9.82 25.66
C LYS A 64 -8.94 9.36 24.25
N GLU A 65 -8.15 9.71 23.24
CA GLU A 65 -8.37 9.30 21.85
C GLU A 65 -8.07 7.82 21.59
N GLU A 66 -7.06 7.25 22.23
CA GLU A 66 -6.80 5.81 22.14
C GLU A 66 -7.92 5.02 22.84
N MET A 67 -8.43 5.52 23.97
CA MET A 67 -9.44 4.82 24.77
C MET A 67 -10.88 5.02 24.29
N ASN A 68 -11.21 6.12 23.60
CA ASN A 68 -12.60 6.46 23.24
C ASN A 68 -12.81 6.61 21.71
N PRO A 69 -13.51 5.66 21.06
CA PRO A 69 -13.82 5.74 19.63
C PRO A 69 -14.61 6.99 19.21
N GLN A 70 -15.51 7.49 20.06
CA GLN A 70 -16.33 8.66 19.74
C GLN A 70 -15.48 9.93 19.68
N ILE A 71 -14.58 10.14 20.66
CA ILE A 71 -13.66 11.29 20.66
C ILE A 71 -12.76 11.25 19.41
N ARG A 72 -12.27 10.05 19.04
CA ARG A 72 -11.47 9.86 17.83
C ARG A 72 -12.24 10.24 16.57
N GLN A 73 -13.50 9.80 16.48
CA GLN A 73 -14.37 10.15 15.37
C GLN A 73 -14.61 11.67 15.32
N GLU A 74 -14.98 12.31 16.42
CA GLU A 74 -15.20 13.76 16.50
C GLU A 74 -13.95 14.56 16.09
N LYS A 75 -12.77 14.14 16.53
CA LYS A 75 -11.50 14.75 16.11
C LYS A 75 -11.27 14.62 14.60
N PHE A 76 -11.48 13.43 14.04
CA PHE A 76 -11.35 13.21 12.60
C PHE A 76 -12.32 14.11 11.82
N GLU A 77 -13.60 14.16 12.22
CA GLU A 77 -14.62 15.00 11.60
C GLU A 77 -14.25 16.49 11.63
N ASN A 78 -13.83 17.00 12.80
CA ASN A 78 -13.42 18.39 12.97
C ASN A 78 -12.18 18.73 12.14
N LYS A 79 -11.20 17.82 12.08
CA LYS A 79 -9.99 18.00 11.27
C LYS A 79 -10.33 18.06 9.78
N ILE A 80 -11.19 17.16 9.28
CA ILE A 80 -11.65 17.18 7.88
C ILE A 80 -12.38 18.48 7.57
N LYS A 81 -13.33 18.90 8.41
CA LYS A 81 -14.10 20.13 8.21
C LYS A 81 -13.21 21.38 8.16
N SER A 82 -12.21 21.44 9.02
CA SER A 82 -11.24 22.54 9.04
C SER A 82 -10.32 22.51 7.81
N LYS A 83 -9.70 21.35 7.53
CA LYS A 83 -8.73 21.14 6.44
C LYS A 83 -9.33 21.43 5.05
N TYR A 84 -10.59 21.06 4.84
CA TYR A 84 -11.28 21.19 3.55
C TYR A 84 -12.35 22.29 3.54
N LYS A 85 -12.22 23.29 4.42
CA LYS A 85 -13.13 24.43 4.47
C LYS A 85 -13.26 25.09 3.08
N GLY A 86 -14.50 25.30 2.64
CA GLY A 86 -14.81 25.89 1.33
C GLY A 86 -14.93 24.88 0.18
N TYR A 87 -14.71 23.59 0.42
CA TYR A 87 -14.95 22.53 -0.55
C TYR A 87 -16.19 21.70 -0.20
N VAL A 88 -16.70 20.95 -1.17
CA VAL A 88 -17.81 20.02 -0.95
C VAL A 88 -17.25 18.77 -0.28
N ILE A 89 -17.75 18.47 0.92
CA ILE A 89 -17.38 17.31 1.73
C ILE A 89 -18.60 16.39 1.81
N ASN A 90 -18.52 15.22 1.18
CA ASN A 90 -19.53 14.18 1.25
C ASN A 90 -19.13 13.13 2.29
N ASN A 91 -20.07 12.75 3.15
CA ASN A 91 -19.90 11.63 4.05
C ASN A 91 -20.02 10.32 3.25
N VAL A 92 -18.91 9.58 3.08
CA VAL A 92 -18.99 8.25 2.48
C VAL A 92 -19.45 7.28 3.54
N ASP A 93 -18.72 7.16 4.65
CA ASP A 93 -19.12 6.36 5.81
C ASP A 93 -18.34 6.83 7.05
N THR A 94 -18.54 6.18 8.19
CA THR A 94 -17.81 6.49 9.43
C THR A 94 -16.30 6.38 9.19
N GLY A 95 -15.59 7.48 9.40
CA GLY A 95 -14.14 7.55 9.19
C GLY A 95 -13.69 7.65 7.73
N ILE A 96 -14.61 7.83 6.77
CA ILE A 96 -14.29 7.91 5.32
C ILE A 96 -15.03 9.10 4.69
N LYS A 97 -14.26 10.05 4.14
CA LYS A 97 -14.80 11.28 3.55
C LYS A 97 -14.40 11.40 2.09
N HIS A 98 -15.30 11.95 1.28
CA HIS A 98 -15.04 12.30 -0.11
C HIS A 98 -15.10 13.81 -0.28
N ILE A 99 -14.03 14.40 -0.78
CA ILE A 99 -13.91 15.83 -1.00
C ILE A 99 -13.83 16.09 -2.51
N LYS A 100 -14.68 16.99 -2.99
CA LYS A 100 -14.63 17.50 -4.37
C LYS A 100 -14.05 18.91 -4.37
N MET A 101 -13.01 19.12 -5.18
CA MET A 101 -12.31 20.39 -5.27
C MET A 101 -12.18 20.82 -6.73
N VAL A 102 -12.27 22.13 -6.96
CA VAL A 102 -11.78 22.76 -8.18
C VAL A 102 -10.66 23.72 -7.78
N LYS A 103 -9.48 23.56 -8.38
CA LYS A 103 -8.33 24.44 -8.17
C LYS A 103 -7.88 25.00 -9.50
N TYR A 104 -7.24 26.16 -9.48
CA TYR A 104 -6.69 26.79 -10.67
C TYR A 104 -5.17 26.72 -10.67
N TYR A 105 -4.60 26.26 -11.78
CA TYR A 105 -3.16 26.18 -12.00
C TYR A 105 -2.84 26.95 -13.27
N ASN A 106 -2.08 28.04 -13.15
CA ASN A 106 -1.79 28.97 -14.25
C ASN A 106 -3.08 29.42 -14.98
N GLY A 107 -4.10 29.81 -14.22
CA GLY A 107 -5.39 30.26 -14.75
C GLY A 107 -6.31 29.17 -15.31
N LYS A 108 -5.88 27.90 -15.32
CA LYS A 108 -6.66 26.78 -15.87
C LYS A 108 -7.29 25.92 -14.77
N PRO A 109 -8.56 25.51 -14.90
CA PRO A 109 -9.25 24.73 -13.87
C PRO A 109 -8.73 23.28 -13.83
N VAL A 110 -8.73 22.71 -12.63
CA VAL A 110 -8.43 21.31 -12.38
C VAL A 110 -9.43 20.77 -11.36
N LYS A 111 -10.19 19.74 -11.75
CA LYS A 111 -11.13 19.00 -10.90
C LYS A 111 -10.39 17.87 -10.18
N ILE A 112 -10.58 17.81 -8.87
CA ILE A 112 -9.86 16.90 -7.97
C ILE A 112 -10.88 16.23 -7.06
N ASN A 113 -10.81 14.91 -7.00
CA ASN A 113 -11.54 14.07 -6.06
C ASN A 113 -10.57 13.48 -5.05
N VAL A 114 -10.85 13.66 -3.77
CA VAL A 114 -10.03 13.14 -2.67
C VAL A 114 -10.88 12.23 -1.79
N VAL A 115 -10.36 11.06 -1.45
CA VAL A 115 -10.88 10.28 -0.32
C VAL A 115 -9.85 10.34 0.80
N GLU A 116 -10.27 10.75 1.99
CA GLU A 116 -9.47 10.65 3.21
C GLU A 116 -10.15 9.69 4.20
N MET A 117 -9.38 8.72 4.69
CA MET A 117 -9.83 7.67 5.60
C MET A 117 -8.93 7.59 6.82
N ASN A 118 -9.52 7.53 8.01
CA ASN A 118 -8.81 7.15 9.23
C ASN A 118 -9.13 5.68 9.58
N ASN A 119 -8.13 4.80 9.53
CA ASN A 119 -8.34 3.36 9.76
C ASN A 119 -8.87 3.01 11.16
N LYS A 120 -8.50 3.79 12.18
CA LYS A 120 -8.95 3.57 13.55
C LYS A 120 -10.41 4.00 13.78
N VAL A 121 -10.93 4.93 12.98
CA VAL A 121 -12.36 5.32 13.00
C VAL A 121 -13.17 4.43 12.06
N ALA A 122 -12.63 4.13 10.87
CA ALA A 122 -13.22 3.23 9.90
C ALA A 122 -12.87 1.75 10.19
N SER A 123 -12.99 1.33 11.46
CA SER A 123 -12.51 0.02 11.95
C SER A 123 -13.16 -1.19 11.28
N ASN A 124 -14.38 -1.02 10.74
CA ASN A 124 -15.13 -2.05 10.02
C ASN A 124 -14.70 -2.21 8.55
N TYR A 125 -13.73 -1.42 8.10
CA TYR A 125 -13.24 -1.44 6.73
C TYR A 125 -11.79 -1.92 6.65
N GLU A 126 -11.45 -2.57 5.56
CA GLU A 126 -10.09 -2.94 5.18
C GLU A 126 -9.68 -2.22 3.91
N VAL A 127 -8.39 -1.91 3.79
CA VAL A 127 -7.79 -1.32 2.59
C VAL A 127 -6.84 -2.35 2.00
N LYS A 128 -7.08 -2.79 0.77
CA LYS A 128 -6.18 -3.72 0.09
C LYS A 128 -6.18 -3.57 -1.42
N PRO A 129 -5.12 -4.01 -2.11
CA PRO A 129 -5.16 -4.16 -3.56
C PRO A 129 -6.12 -5.28 -3.95
N ALA A 130 -6.73 -5.15 -5.12
CA ALA A 130 -7.58 -6.15 -5.73
C ALA A 130 -7.20 -6.35 -7.19
N ILE A 131 -7.01 -7.61 -7.59
CA ILE A 131 -6.72 -7.98 -8.98
C ILE A 131 -8.01 -8.11 -9.81
N ALA A 132 -7.87 -7.86 -11.12
CA ALA A 132 -8.98 -7.82 -12.06
C ALA A 132 -9.73 -9.16 -12.19
N SER A 133 -9.05 -10.29 -12.02
CA SER A 133 -9.61 -11.62 -12.20
C SER A 133 -8.88 -12.64 -11.32
N VAL A 134 -9.21 -13.92 -11.47
CA VAL A 134 -8.51 -15.02 -10.79
C VAL A 134 -7.04 -15.13 -11.25
N THR A 135 -6.77 -14.90 -12.53
CA THR A 135 -5.41 -14.87 -13.09
C THR A 135 -4.98 -13.47 -13.51
N LEU A 136 -3.68 -13.21 -13.43
CA LEU A 136 -3.03 -11.91 -13.66
C LEU A 136 -3.20 -11.36 -15.09
N PRO A 137 -3.17 -12.16 -16.18
CA PRO A 137 -3.37 -11.66 -17.54
C PRO A 137 -4.83 -11.35 -17.88
N ASN A 138 -5.47 -10.49 -17.08
CA ASN A 138 -6.85 -10.06 -17.28
C ASN A 138 -7.01 -8.58 -16.94
N LYS A 139 -8.07 -7.98 -17.47
CA LYS A 139 -8.42 -6.58 -17.17
C LYS A 139 -9.90 -6.45 -16.84
N ARG A 140 -10.23 -5.56 -15.91
CA ARG A 140 -11.59 -5.14 -15.58
C ARG A 140 -11.62 -3.66 -15.25
N THR A 141 -12.77 -3.02 -15.46
CA THR A 141 -12.96 -1.63 -15.01
C THR A 141 -12.90 -1.55 -13.48
N VAL A 142 -12.54 -0.39 -12.94
CA VAL A 142 -12.52 -0.17 -11.48
C VAL A 142 -13.89 -0.47 -10.85
N ARG A 143 -14.99 -0.10 -11.53
CA ARG A 143 -16.35 -0.45 -11.11
C ARG A 143 -16.53 -1.97 -10.94
N ASN A 144 -16.12 -2.76 -11.94
CA ASN A 144 -16.29 -4.22 -11.89
C ASN A 144 -15.41 -4.85 -10.80
N ILE A 145 -14.21 -4.31 -10.56
CA ILE A 145 -13.35 -4.74 -9.45
C ILE A 145 -14.01 -4.41 -8.10
N ALA A 146 -14.51 -3.19 -7.94
CA ALA A 146 -15.19 -2.74 -6.73
C ALA A 146 -16.43 -3.59 -6.41
N GLN A 147 -17.26 -3.88 -7.42
CA GLN A 147 -18.45 -4.72 -7.25
C GLN A 147 -18.11 -6.16 -6.84
N ARG A 148 -17.12 -6.78 -7.49
CA ARG A 148 -16.66 -8.15 -7.14
C ARG A 148 -16.10 -8.25 -5.74
N THR A 149 -15.55 -7.17 -5.22
CA THR A 149 -14.93 -7.10 -3.89
C THR A 149 -15.84 -6.49 -2.83
N ASN A 150 -17.10 -6.21 -3.18
CA ASN A 150 -18.08 -5.54 -2.31
C ASN A 150 -17.52 -4.25 -1.66
N SER A 151 -16.83 -3.46 -2.47
CA SER A 151 -16.08 -2.29 -2.01
C SER A 151 -16.93 -1.03 -2.07
N ILE A 152 -16.83 -0.19 -1.04
CA ILE A 152 -17.53 1.11 -0.99
C ILE A 152 -16.73 2.23 -1.64
N VAL A 153 -15.41 2.08 -1.71
CA VAL A 153 -14.51 2.96 -2.45
C VAL A 153 -13.54 2.09 -3.23
N ALA A 154 -13.24 2.49 -4.46
CA ALA A 154 -12.12 1.93 -5.20
C ALA A 154 -11.46 3.02 -6.04
N ILE A 155 -10.15 2.91 -6.21
CA ILE A 155 -9.39 3.76 -7.12
C ILE A 155 -8.47 2.87 -7.97
N ASN A 156 -8.18 3.29 -9.19
CA ASN A 156 -7.24 2.54 -10.02
C ASN A 156 -5.88 2.38 -9.31
N GLY A 157 -5.24 1.25 -9.56
CA GLY A 157 -4.02 0.87 -8.84
C GLY A 157 -2.73 1.11 -9.64
N GLY A 158 -1.81 0.17 -9.51
CA GLY A 158 -0.49 0.21 -10.13
C GLY A 158 -0.51 0.01 -11.65
N PHE A 159 0.66 0.16 -12.25
CA PHE A 159 0.84 0.02 -13.70
C PHE A 159 0.63 -1.43 -14.16
N PHE A 160 0.42 -1.59 -15.48
CA PHE A 160 0.16 -2.89 -16.08
C PHE A 160 0.60 -2.93 -17.54
N LYS A 161 0.74 -4.13 -18.11
CA LYS A 161 0.99 -4.32 -19.53
C LYS A 161 -0.34 -4.22 -20.30
N PRO A 162 -0.59 -3.19 -21.13
CA PRO A 162 -1.91 -2.98 -21.73
C PRO A 162 -2.41 -4.14 -22.58
N GLN A 163 -1.50 -4.84 -23.26
CA GLN A 163 -1.83 -5.95 -24.17
C GLN A 163 -2.33 -7.18 -23.42
N THR A 164 -1.76 -7.47 -22.24
CA THR A 164 -2.06 -8.72 -21.51
C THR A 164 -2.84 -8.51 -20.23
N GLY A 165 -2.82 -7.30 -19.65
CA GLY A 165 -3.41 -7.04 -18.34
C GLY A 165 -2.53 -7.45 -17.16
N VAL A 166 -1.29 -7.90 -17.36
CA VAL A 166 -0.42 -8.30 -16.24
C VAL A 166 -0.01 -7.07 -15.42
N PRO A 167 -0.20 -7.06 -14.07
CA PRO A 167 0.33 -6.02 -13.19
C PRO A 167 1.85 -5.90 -13.28
N LEU A 168 2.36 -4.67 -13.32
CA LEU A 168 3.79 -4.37 -13.41
C LEU A 168 4.26 -3.71 -12.11
N GLY A 169 5.25 -4.34 -11.47
CA GLY A 169 5.77 -3.92 -10.17
C GLY A 169 5.30 -4.83 -9.03
N THR A 170 5.88 -4.61 -7.85
CA THR A 170 5.63 -5.44 -6.67
C THR A 170 4.17 -5.34 -6.25
N LEU A 171 3.47 -6.48 -6.25
CA LEU A 171 2.10 -6.61 -5.77
C LEU A 171 2.05 -7.74 -4.75
N MET A 172 1.63 -7.41 -3.53
CA MET A 172 1.42 -8.37 -2.46
C MET A 172 0.03 -8.14 -1.88
N ILE A 173 -0.73 -9.22 -1.67
CA ILE A 173 -2.06 -9.17 -1.07
C ILE A 173 -2.12 -10.31 -0.05
N ASP A 174 -2.51 -10.00 1.19
CA ASP A 174 -2.59 -10.99 2.28
C ASP A 174 -1.27 -11.74 2.45
N LYS A 175 -0.16 -11.00 2.42
CA LYS A 175 1.24 -11.50 2.46
C LYS A 175 1.67 -12.43 1.31
N LYS A 176 0.77 -12.74 0.38
CA LYS A 176 1.10 -13.48 -0.85
C LYS A 176 1.65 -12.52 -1.92
N ILE A 177 2.85 -12.79 -2.42
CA ILE A 177 3.46 -12.02 -3.52
C ILE A 177 2.86 -12.51 -4.84
N TYR A 178 2.12 -11.64 -5.53
CA TYR A 178 1.53 -11.90 -6.83
C TYR A 178 2.47 -11.57 -7.96
N THR A 179 3.20 -10.44 -7.87
CA THR A 179 4.17 -10.02 -8.88
C THR A 179 5.35 -9.35 -8.22
N GLY A 180 6.55 -9.49 -8.81
CA GLY A 180 7.75 -8.80 -8.32
C GLY A 180 8.02 -7.45 -9.00
N PRO A 181 9.14 -6.80 -8.64
CA PRO A 181 9.45 -5.41 -8.98
C PRO A 181 9.72 -5.19 -10.47
N ILE A 182 9.61 -3.94 -10.91
CA ILE A 182 10.04 -3.50 -12.24
C ILE A 182 10.70 -2.13 -12.15
N TYR A 183 11.82 -1.92 -12.87
CA TYR A 183 12.55 -0.64 -12.98
C TYR A 183 12.73 0.10 -11.64
N ASP A 184 13.03 -0.62 -10.56
CA ASP A 184 13.19 -0.07 -9.20
C ASP A 184 12.06 0.90 -8.79
N ARG A 185 10.81 0.53 -9.04
CA ARG A 185 9.67 1.35 -8.65
C ARG A 185 9.45 1.37 -7.15
N VAL A 186 9.02 2.52 -6.65
CA VAL A 186 8.48 2.68 -5.31
C VAL A 186 7.13 1.98 -5.17
N ALA A 187 6.82 1.51 -3.96
CA ALA A 187 5.55 0.94 -3.58
C ALA A 187 5.05 1.52 -2.25
N LEU A 188 3.73 1.42 -2.04
CA LEU A 188 3.11 1.64 -0.73
C LEU A 188 2.91 0.27 -0.06
N GLY A 189 3.39 0.15 1.17
CA GLY A 189 3.10 -0.94 2.09
C GLY A 189 1.91 -0.58 2.96
N ILE A 190 1.01 -1.54 3.14
CA ILE A 190 -0.17 -1.43 4.00
C ILE A 190 0.02 -2.41 5.15
N PHE A 191 0.06 -1.88 6.37
CA PHE A 191 0.21 -2.61 7.62
C PHE A 191 -1.13 -2.60 8.37
N LYS A 192 -1.23 -3.37 9.45
CA LYS A 192 -2.42 -3.34 10.31
C LYS A 192 -2.69 -1.94 10.87
N ASP A 193 -1.63 -1.28 11.32
CA ASP A 193 -1.70 -0.02 12.05
C ASP A 193 -1.12 1.17 11.28
N GLY A 194 -0.96 1.04 9.95
CA GLY A 194 -0.53 2.18 9.14
C GLY A 194 0.06 1.84 7.79
N TYR A 195 0.87 2.77 7.30
CA TYR A 195 1.39 2.77 5.94
C TYR A 195 2.87 3.14 5.93
N ASP A 196 3.58 2.65 4.93
CA ASP A 196 4.93 3.09 4.64
C ASP A 196 5.16 3.11 3.12
N VAL A 197 6.10 3.92 2.66
CA VAL A 197 6.48 4.00 1.24
C VAL A 197 7.95 3.65 1.12
N GLY A 198 8.24 2.66 0.27
CA GLY A 198 9.60 2.13 0.11
C GLY A 198 9.84 1.58 -1.29
N ARG A 199 11.13 1.42 -1.63
CA ARG A 199 11.53 0.61 -2.79
C ARG A 199 11.61 -0.83 -2.31
N VAL A 200 10.86 -1.72 -2.95
CA VAL A 200 10.77 -3.13 -2.56
C VAL A 200 11.20 -4.00 -3.73
N GLN A 201 12.35 -4.62 -3.58
CA GLN A 201 12.90 -5.60 -4.50
C GLN A 201 12.46 -7.02 -4.15
N LEU A 202 12.63 -7.95 -5.09
CA LEU A 202 12.46 -9.37 -4.83
C LEU A 202 13.80 -9.95 -4.38
N ASP A 203 13.76 -10.70 -3.28
CA ASP A 203 14.83 -11.58 -2.84
C ASP A 203 14.37 -13.02 -3.05
N GLY A 204 14.50 -13.46 -4.31
CA GLY A 204 14.08 -14.77 -4.75
C GLY A 204 15.29 -15.69 -4.94
N LYS A 205 15.21 -16.91 -4.42
CA LYS A 205 16.24 -17.94 -4.66
C LYS A 205 15.67 -19.35 -4.63
N ILE A 206 16.39 -20.26 -5.28
CA ILE A 206 16.22 -21.69 -5.14
C ILE A 206 17.54 -22.32 -4.67
N ILE A 207 17.45 -23.17 -3.65
CA ILE A 207 18.58 -23.87 -3.05
C ILE A 207 18.40 -25.36 -3.28
N GLY A 208 19.40 -26.04 -3.81
CA GLY A 208 19.39 -27.49 -4.00
C GLY A 208 20.63 -27.97 -4.72
N ASN A 209 20.99 -29.24 -4.56
CA ASN A 209 22.21 -29.83 -5.14
C ASN A 209 23.48 -28.99 -4.87
N ASN A 210 23.63 -28.46 -3.64
CA ASN A 210 24.71 -27.55 -3.23
C ASN A 210 24.86 -26.29 -4.11
N GLN A 211 23.77 -25.86 -4.76
CA GLN A 211 23.69 -24.61 -5.51
C GLN A 211 22.68 -23.68 -4.85
N GLU A 212 23.02 -22.39 -4.81
CA GLU A 212 22.04 -21.32 -4.58
C GLU A 212 21.92 -20.52 -5.87
N ILE A 213 20.71 -20.48 -6.43
CA ILE A 213 20.43 -19.82 -7.71
C ILE A 213 19.37 -18.75 -7.49
N LYS A 214 19.72 -17.51 -7.86
CA LYS A 214 18.80 -16.37 -7.81
C LYS A 214 17.59 -16.56 -8.74
N ILE A 215 16.40 -16.23 -8.22
CA ILE A 215 15.16 -16.04 -8.96
C ILE A 215 14.95 -14.53 -9.11
N ASP A 216 14.99 -14.03 -10.35
CA ASP A 216 15.00 -12.60 -10.61
C ASP A 216 13.63 -11.94 -10.45
N ASN A 217 12.55 -12.69 -10.71
CA ASN A 217 11.20 -12.17 -10.59
C ASN A 217 10.13 -13.28 -10.47
N ILE A 218 8.90 -12.90 -10.14
CA ILE A 218 7.73 -13.78 -10.07
C ILE A 218 6.57 -13.22 -10.87
N ASN A 219 5.93 -14.07 -11.68
CA ASN A 219 4.77 -13.79 -12.53
C ASN A 219 4.89 -12.49 -13.36
N GLN A 220 6.09 -12.15 -13.79
CA GLN A 220 6.35 -10.99 -14.65
C GLN A 220 6.69 -11.46 -16.08
N PRO A 221 6.35 -10.67 -17.12
CA PRO A 221 6.90 -10.88 -18.45
C PRO A 221 8.43 -10.84 -18.42
N ARG A 222 9.08 -11.63 -19.28
CA ARG A 222 10.54 -11.62 -19.39
C ARG A 222 11.05 -10.26 -19.84
N MET A 223 12.01 -9.72 -19.10
CA MET A 223 12.77 -8.52 -19.44
C MET A 223 14.21 -8.90 -19.77
N LEU A 224 14.94 -8.01 -20.45
CA LEU A 224 16.34 -8.26 -20.87
C LEU A 224 17.27 -8.58 -19.69
N SER A 225 16.98 -8.04 -18.50
CA SER A 225 17.76 -8.27 -17.28
C SER A 225 17.24 -9.43 -16.40
N SER A 226 16.20 -10.15 -16.83
CA SER A 226 15.60 -11.26 -16.05
C SER A 226 15.96 -12.60 -16.66
N TYR A 227 16.77 -13.38 -15.94
CA TYR A 227 17.24 -14.69 -16.39
C TYR A 227 16.28 -15.79 -15.92
N ILE A 228 15.99 -15.84 -14.62
CA ILE A 228 15.17 -16.89 -14.01
C ILE A 228 13.90 -16.26 -13.43
N LEU A 229 12.75 -16.77 -13.86
CA LEU A 229 11.43 -16.28 -13.44
C LEU A 229 10.64 -17.43 -12.82
N ALA A 230 10.02 -17.17 -11.68
CA ALA A 230 9.04 -18.06 -11.08
C ALA A 230 7.64 -17.77 -11.61
N TYR A 231 6.89 -18.80 -11.96
CA TYR A 231 5.47 -18.71 -12.30
C TYR A 231 4.65 -19.57 -11.36
N THR A 232 3.56 -19.00 -10.89
CA THR A 232 2.55 -19.64 -10.03
C THR A 232 1.22 -19.72 -10.77
N ARG A 233 0.23 -20.41 -10.20
CA ARG A 233 -1.09 -20.54 -10.84
C ARG A 233 -1.78 -19.19 -11.08
N ASP A 234 -1.39 -18.14 -10.37
CA ASP A 234 -1.89 -16.77 -10.61
C ASP A 234 -1.56 -16.27 -12.02
N TRP A 235 -0.50 -16.78 -12.67
CA TRP A 235 -0.21 -16.46 -14.07
C TRP A 235 -1.20 -17.12 -15.03
N GLY A 236 -1.54 -18.38 -14.78
CA GLY A 236 -2.38 -19.20 -15.65
C GLY A 236 -2.04 -20.69 -15.53
N LYS A 237 -2.60 -21.50 -16.42
CA LYS A 237 -2.42 -22.97 -16.39
C LYS A 237 -1.02 -23.42 -16.82
N TYR A 238 -0.37 -22.67 -17.71
CA TYR A 238 0.95 -23.01 -18.27
C TYR A 238 1.93 -21.85 -18.11
N ALA A 239 3.20 -22.19 -17.89
CA ALA A 239 4.26 -21.20 -17.87
C ALA A 239 4.57 -20.71 -19.29
N PRO A 240 5.08 -19.47 -19.45
CA PRO A 240 5.51 -18.97 -20.75
C PRO A 240 6.61 -19.81 -21.37
N VAL A 241 6.77 -19.69 -22.69
CA VAL A 241 7.84 -20.38 -23.43
C VAL A 241 9.21 -20.02 -22.86
N SER A 242 10.08 -21.02 -22.80
CA SER A 242 11.47 -20.87 -22.38
C SER A 242 12.24 -19.94 -23.33
N PRO A 243 13.26 -19.21 -22.86
CA PRO A 243 14.18 -18.53 -23.77
C PRO A 243 14.91 -19.56 -24.65
N GLN A 244 15.59 -19.10 -25.70
CA GLN A 244 16.49 -19.96 -26.47
C GLN A 244 17.52 -20.63 -25.55
N TYR A 245 17.71 -21.94 -25.70
CA TYR A 245 18.51 -22.78 -24.79
C TYR A 245 18.04 -22.78 -23.32
N GLY A 246 16.76 -22.45 -23.09
CA GLY A 246 16.13 -22.44 -21.79
C GLY A 246 15.56 -23.80 -21.38
N VAL A 247 15.23 -23.90 -20.08
CA VAL A 247 14.53 -25.03 -19.48
C VAL A 247 13.52 -24.51 -18.46
N GLN A 248 12.50 -25.32 -18.21
CA GLN A 248 11.51 -25.14 -17.16
C GLN A 248 11.68 -26.23 -16.11
N LEU A 249 11.58 -25.87 -14.84
CA LEU A 249 11.53 -26.81 -13.72
C LEU A 249 10.18 -26.67 -13.02
N GLN A 250 9.38 -27.73 -13.02
CA GLN A 250 8.18 -27.81 -12.18
C GLN A 250 8.58 -28.23 -10.77
N ILE A 251 8.09 -27.50 -9.77
CA ILE A 251 8.42 -27.70 -8.37
C ILE A 251 7.14 -27.86 -7.57
N VAL A 252 7.02 -28.97 -6.85
CA VAL A 252 5.89 -29.28 -5.96
C VAL A 252 6.46 -29.90 -4.68
N GLY A 253 6.06 -29.38 -3.52
CA GLY A 253 6.47 -29.95 -2.22
C GLY A 253 7.99 -30.10 -2.09
N ASN A 254 8.73 -29.06 -2.47
CA ASN A 254 10.19 -28.99 -2.37
C ASN A 254 10.95 -30.04 -3.20
N LYS A 255 10.33 -30.53 -4.28
CA LYS A 255 10.95 -31.44 -5.25
C LYS A 255 10.76 -30.95 -6.67
N ILE A 256 11.76 -31.19 -7.52
CA ILE A 256 11.62 -31.01 -8.97
C ILE A 256 10.86 -32.23 -9.51
N THR A 257 9.63 -32.02 -9.98
CA THR A 257 8.77 -33.10 -10.49
C THR A 257 8.83 -33.25 -12.00
N ALA A 258 9.24 -32.21 -12.73
CA ALA A 258 9.44 -32.26 -14.17
C ALA A 258 10.46 -31.22 -14.64
N ALA A 259 11.18 -31.54 -15.71
CA ALA A 259 12.05 -30.61 -16.43
C ALA A 259 11.76 -30.69 -17.93
N SER A 260 11.59 -29.54 -18.60
CA SER A 260 11.27 -29.52 -20.04
C SER A 260 11.75 -28.24 -20.71
N ALA A 261 12.11 -28.32 -21.99
CA ALA A 261 12.32 -27.12 -22.81
C ALA A 261 10.98 -26.45 -23.20
N ASN A 262 9.91 -27.26 -23.28
CA ASN A 262 8.56 -26.82 -23.63
C ASN A 262 7.80 -26.31 -22.39
N PRO A 263 6.73 -25.50 -22.58
CA PRO A 263 5.85 -25.06 -21.50
C PRO A 263 5.33 -26.20 -20.62
N LEU A 264 5.58 -26.10 -19.32
CA LEU A 264 5.02 -26.97 -18.30
C LEU A 264 3.71 -26.39 -17.74
N SER A 265 2.82 -27.27 -17.28
CA SER A 265 1.69 -26.85 -16.47
C SER A 265 2.19 -26.34 -15.12
N ILE A 266 1.62 -25.24 -14.65
CA ILE A 266 1.99 -24.67 -13.35
C ILE A 266 1.16 -25.38 -12.29
N PRO A 267 1.71 -26.03 -11.26
CA PRO A 267 0.93 -26.71 -10.23
C PRO A 267 0.12 -25.72 -9.36
N GLU A 268 -0.93 -26.19 -8.67
CA GLU A 268 -1.72 -25.35 -7.75
C GLU A 268 -0.90 -24.92 -6.53
N ASN A 269 -0.17 -25.86 -5.93
CA ASN A 269 0.66 -25.66 -4.73
C ASN A 269 2.15 -25.74 -5.07
N GLY A 270 2.60 -24.92 -6.02
CA GLY A 270 4.00 -24.91 -6.42
C GLY A 270 4.34 -23.89 -7.50
N TYR A 271 5.46 -24.14 -8.17
CA TYR A 271 6.05 -23.19 -9.10
C TYR A 271 6.47 -23.89 -10.39
N VAL A 272 6.57 -23.09 -11.46
CA VAL A 272 7.45 -23.40 -12.59
C VAL A 272 8.52 -22.33 -12.68
N LEU A 273 9.78 -22.72 -12.53
CA LEU A 273 10.91 -21.82 -12.78
C LEU A 273 11.29 -21.90 -14.26
N VAL A 274 11.44 -20.76 -14.92
CA VAL A 274 11.79 -20.67 -16.35
C VAL A 274 13.04 -19.83 -16.53
N GLY A 275 14.09 -20.42 -17.09
CA GLY A 275 15.36 -19.73 -17.31
C GLY A 275 16.38 -20.51 -18.15
N PRO A 276 17.62 -20.01 -18.27
CA PRO A 276 18.67 -20.68 -19.04
C PRO A 276 19.00 -22.07 -18.50
N LYS A 277 19.14 -23.07 -19.39
CA LYS A 277 19.54 -24.43 -18.99
C LYS A 277 20.92 -24.46 -18.33
N SER A 278 21.84 -23.57 -18.72
CA SER A 278 23.16 -23.43 -18.10
C SER A 278 23.14 -23.04 -16.62
N LYS A 279 22.03 -22.45 -16.14
CA LYS A 279 21.82 -22.14 -14.72
C LYS A 279 20.95 -23.19 -14.05
N LEU A 280 19.70 -23.36 -14.50
CA LEU A 280 18.73 -24.26 -13.87
C LEU A 280 19.11 -25.73 -13.97
N GLY A 281 19.87 -26.12 -15.00
CA GLY A 281 20.36 -27.49 -15.16
C GLY A 281 21.31 -27.96 -14.06
N LYS A 282 21.91 -27.02 -13.29
CA LYS A 282 22.73 -27.37 -12.12
C LYS A 282 21.93 -27.99 -10.98
N LEU A 283 20.59 -27.84 -11.00
CA LEU A 283 19.68 -28.46 -10.03
C LEU A 283 19.19 -29.84 -10.49
N PHE A 284 19.56 -30.32 -11.68
CA PHE A 284 19.15 -31.64 -12.12
C PHE A 284 19.73 -32.72 -11.19
N GLY A 285 18.87 -33.65 -10.77
CA GLY A 285 19.23 -34.69 -9.81
C GLY A 285 19.19 -34.24 -8.35
N ALA A 286 18.73 -33.02 -8.04
CA ALA A 286 18.51 -32.60 -6.66
C ALA A 286 17.38 -33.43 -6.01
N ASP A 287 17.67 -34.13 -4.91
CA ASP A 287 16.66 -34.85 -4.12
C ASP A 287 15.64 -33.92 -3.45
N TYR A 288 16.09 -32.71 -3.14
CA TYR A 288 15.33 -31.67 -2.47
C TYR A 288 15.73 -30.29 -3.01
N VAL A 289 14.74 -29.41 -3.14
CA VAL A 289 14.93 -28.00 -3.46
C VAL A 289 14.10 -27.11 -2.53
N ASP A 290 14.69 -26.04 -2.02
CA ASP A 290 13.98 -25.00 -1.28
C ASP A 290 13.80 -23.76 -2.16
N VAL A 291 12.57 -23.25 -2.26
CA VAL A 291 12.25 -22.05 -3.03
C VAL A 291 11.83 -20.95 -2.07
N GLU A 292 12.66 -19.92 -1.98
CA GLU A 292 12.38 -18.73 -1.19
C GLU A 292 11.99 -17.58 -2.11
N ILE A 293 10.81 -17.00 -1.88
CA ILE A 293 10.34 -15.78 -2.56
C ILE A 293 10.03 -14.75 -1.48
N LYS A 294 10.99 -13.85 -1.21
CA LYS A 294 10.91 -12.82 -0.17
C LYS A 294 11.06 -11.43 -0.79
N THR A 295 10.89 -10.40 0.03
CA THR A 295 11.18 -9.02 -0.37
C THR A 295 12.49 -8.52 0.24
N ASN A 296 13.14 -7.58 -0.45
CA ASN A 296 14.27 -6.82 0.06
C ASN A 296 14.01 -5.31 -0.11
N PRO A 297 14.00 -4.50 0.97
CA PRO A 297 14.13 -4.93 2.36
C PRO A 297 12.98 -5.86 2.78
N LYS A 298 13.23 -6.65 3.82
CA LYS A 298 12.17 -7.42 4.47
C LYS A 298 11.24 -6.41 5.15
N TRP A 299 10.07 -6.19 4.58
CA TRP A 299 9.11 -5.22 5.10
C TRP A 299 8.28 -5.92 6.18
N GLU A 300 8.83 -5.99 7.39
CA GLU A 300 8.25 -6.77 8.49
C GLU A 300 6.80 -6.38 8.76
N ASN A 301 5.92 -7.38 8.94
CA ASN A 301 4.49 -7.20 9.22
C ASN A 301 3.65 -6.49 8.15
N VAL A 302 4.19 -6.20 6.96
CA VAL A 302 3.40 -5.70 5.85
C VAL A 302 2.31 -6.72 5.48
N GLN A 303 1.08 -6.26 5.25
CA GLN A 303 -0.04 -7.11 4.82
C GLN A 303 -0.20 -7.07 3.30
N HIS A 304 -0.08 -5.88 2.72
CA HIS A 304 -0.22 -5.66 1.29
C HIS A 304 0.84 -4.70 0.77
N ILE A 305 1.20 -4.87 -0.50
CA ILE A 305 2.10 -3.97 -1.22
C ILE A 305 1.45 -3.65 -2.55
N ILE A 306 1.41 -2.37 -2.92
CA ILE A 306 1.02 -1.93 -4.26
C ILE A 306 2.08 -1.00 -4.83
N SER A 307 2.69 -1.41 -5.94
CA SER A 307 3.68 -0.61 -6.64
C SER A 307 3.04 0.49 -7.47
N GLY A 308 3.73 1.64 -7.54
CA GLY A 308 3.34 2.78 -8.34
C GLY A 308 4.57 3.52 -8.85
N GLY A 309 4.64 4.79 -8.47
CA GLY A 309 5.75 5.67 -8.75
C GLY A 309 5.44 6.75 -9.80
N PRO A 310 6.26 7.83 -9.79
CA PRO A 310 7.38 8.07 -8.87
C PRO A 310 6.93 8.43 -7.45
N TYR A 311 7.90 8.58 -6.54
CA TYR A 311 7.67 9.33 -5.31
C TYR A 311 7.11 10.71 -5.67
N LEU A 312 6.22 11.20 -4.82
CA LEU A 312 5.74 12.58 -4.84
C LEU A 312 6.24 13.29 -3.59
N LEU A 313 6.13 12.63 -2.45
CA LEU A 313 6.64 13.09 -1.16
C LEU A 313 7.41 11.98 -0.47
N LYS A 314 8.50 12.36 0.19
CA LYS A 314 9.27 11.52 1.10
C LYS A 314 9.58 12.38 2.33
N ASP A 315 9.21 11.89 3.51
CA ASP A 315 9.49 12.53 4.80
C ASP A 315 9.03 14.01 4.83
N ASN A 316 7.79 14.24 4.37
CA ASN A 316 7.13 15.55 4.27
C ASN A 316 7.80 16.55 3.28
N GLN A 317 8.75 16.09 2.48
CA GLN A 317 9.43 16.88 1.45
C GLN A 317 8.99 16.44 0.06
N ILE A 318 8.92 17.41 -0.86
CA ILE A 318 8.67 17.11 -2.28
C ILE A 318 9.89 16.37 -2.80
N PHE A 319 9.68 15.13 -3.22
CA PHE A 319 10.72 14.26 -3.74
C PHE A 319 10.17 13.51 -4.94
N ILE A 320 10.48 14.00 -6.14
CA ILE A 320 10.04 13.36 -7.39
C ILE A 320 11.22 12.62 -7.96
N ASP A 321 11.27 11.33 -7.63
CA ASP A 321 12.36 10.48 -8.06
C ASP A 321 12.21 10.09 -9.53
N MET A 322 12.97 10.79 -10.38
CA MET A 322 12.97 10.59 -11.82
C MET A 322 14.01 9.54 -12.27
N THR A 323 14.87 9.05 -11.37
CA THR A 323 16.08 8.31 -11.74
C THR A 323 15.84 6.89 -12.26
N ALA A 324 14.63 6.33 -12.08
CA ALA A 324 14.33 4.95 -12.45
C ALA A 324 13.19 4.78 -13.47
N GLN A 325 12.64 5.86 -14.02
CA GLN A 325 11.45 5.80 -14.88
C GLN A 325 11.73 6.36 -16.27
N LYS A 326 11.41 5.58 -17.31
CA LYS A 326 11.31 6.08 -18.69
C LYS A 326 10.13 7.09 -18.76
N LEU A 327 10.39 8.31 -18.29
CA LEU A 327 9.42 9.38 -18.02
C LEU A 327 8.81 10.03 -19.26
N GLN A 328 9.30 9.72 -20.46
CA GLN A 328 8.74 10.30 -21.68
C GLN A 328 7.22 10.08 -21.80
N SER A 329 6.69 9.01 -21.19
CA SER A 329 5.25 8.70 -21.17
C SER A 329 4.44 9.33 -20.03
N ILE A 330 5.07 9.98 -19.04
CA ILE A 330 4.41 10.47 -17.80
C ILE A 330 4.54 12.01 -17.64
N GLY A 331 5.31 12.68 -18.50
CA GLY A 331 5.48 14.14 -18.48
C GLY A 331 4.20 14.95 -18.77
N GLY A 332 4.25 16.26 -18.52
CA GLY A 332 3.15 17.19 -18.80
C GLY A 332 1.95 17.08 -17.87
N ARG A 333 0.87 17.80 -18.20
CA ARG A 333 -0.40 17.73 -17.47
C ARG A 333 -1.22 16.55 -17.95
N ASN A 334 -1.67 15.73 -17.01
CA ASN A 334 -2.51 14.56 -17.29
C ASN A 334 -3.56 14.39 -16.18
N PRO A 335 -4.61 13.58 -16.41
CA PRO A 335 -5.30 12.93 -15.32
C PRO A 335 -4.29 12.15 -14.48
N ARG A 336 -4.43 12.22 -13.15
CA ARG A 336 -3.47 11.62 -12.21
C ARG A 336 -4.21 10.85 -11.13
N THR A 337 -3.59 9.76 -10.70
CA THR A 337 -3.98 9.03 -9.51
C THR A 337 -2.82 9.06 -8.53
N ALA A 338 -3.07 9.36 -7.26
CA ALA A 338 -2.05 9.34 -6.22
C ALA A 338 -2.58 8.72 -4.93
N ILE A 339 -1.63 8.23 -4.14
CA ILE A 339 -1.88 7.68 -2.82
C ILE A 339 -0.80 8.18 -1.86
N GLY A 340 -1.20 8.49 -0.64
CA GLY A 340 -0.30 8.87 0.43
C GLY A 340 -0.96 8.69 1.79
N TYR A 341 -0.21 9.00 2.84
CA TYR A 341 -0.73 9.00 4.20
C TYR A 341 -0.27 10.25 4.95
N THR A 342 -1.08 10.68 5.93
CA THR A 342 -0.78 11.84 6.79
C THR A 342 0.00 11.43 8.03
N GLU A 343 0.47 12.41 8.81
CA GLU A 343 1.12 12.19 10.12
C GLU A 343 0.18 11.48 11.12
N ASP A 344 -1.12 11.76 11.06
CA ASP A 344 -2.15 11.05 11.84
C ASP A 344 -2.47 9.66 11.25
N ASN A 345 -1.69 9.21 10.26
CA ASN A 345 -1.85 7.92 9.58
C ASN A 345 -3.20 7.77 8.87
N ASN A 346 -3.78 8.88 8.42
CA ASN A 346 -4.94 8.85 7.52
C ASN A 346 -4.47 8.48 6.11
N LEU A 347 -5.16 7.54 5.47
CA LEU A 347 -4.98 7.26 4.05
C LEU A 347 -5.60 8.38 3.21
N VAL A 348 -4.88 8.84 2.19
CA VAL A 348 -5.34 9.84 1.23
C VAL A 348 -5.25 9.27 -0.18
N LEU A 349 -6.40 9.17 -0.85
CA LEU A 349 -6.52 8.76 -2.25
C LEU A 349 -6.93 9.97 -3.09
N VAL A 350 -6.26 10.18 -4.22
CA VAL A 350 -6.55 11.33 -5.10
C VAL A 350 -6.75 10.85 -6.53
N ALA A 351 -7.86 11.28 -7.14
CA ALA A 351 -8.11 11.20 -8.56
C ALA A 351 -8.29 12.60 -9.15
N VAL A 352 -7.48 12.92 -10.16
CA VAL A 352 -7.46 14.22 -10.83
C VAL A 352 -7.94 14.03 -12.27
N ASP A 353 -8.95 14.77 -12.67
CA ASP A 353 -9.42 14.76 -14.06
C ASP A 353 -8.46 15.58 -14.94
N GLY A 354 -8.44 15.31 -16.24
CA GLY A 354 -7.52 15.98 -17.15
C GLY A 354 -7.87 15.78 -18.62
N ARG A 355 -7.18 16.52 -19.51
CA ARG A 355 -7.37 16.47 -20.97
C ARG A 355 -8.77 16.92 -21.43
N GLU A 356 -9.43 17.77 -20.65
CA GLU A 356 -10.70 18.39 -21.03
C GLU A 356 -10.71 19.88 -20.67
N GLY A 357 -11.55 20.68 -21.33
CA GLY A 357 -11.64 22.12 -21.06
C GLY A 357 -12.02 22.43 -19.60
N SER A 358 -12.80 21.54 -18.98
CA SER A 358 -13.26 21.68 -17.59
C SER A 358 -12.24 21.21 -16.53
N SER A 359 -11.17 20.53 -16.96
CA SER A 359 -10.05 20.09 -16.11
C SER A 359 -8.82 19.78 -16.95
N VAL A 360 -7.75 20.55 -16.78
CA VAL A 360 -6.53 20.39 -17.59
C VAL A 360 -5.55 19.33 -17.05
N GLY A 361 -5.80 18.81 -15.84
CA GLY A 361 -4.93 17.87 -15.16
C GLY A 361 -3.68 18.52 -14.54
N LEU A 362 -2.83 17.68 -13.94
CA LEU A 362 -1.65 18.11 -13.20
C LEU A 362 -0.36 17.52 -13.75
N THR A 363 0.71 18.29 -13.65
CA THR A 363 2.08 17.79 -13.69
C THR A 363 2.40 17.00 -12.41
N LEU A 364 3.46 16.20 -12.42
CA LEU A 364 3.91 15.48 -11.22
C LEU A 364 4.30 16.45 -10.08
N VAL A 365 4.92 17.59 -10.41
CA VAL A 365 5.29 18.63 -9.43
C VAL A 365 4.06 19.23 -8.76
N GLU A 366 3.03 19.56 -9.53
CA GLU A 366 1.80 20.09 -8.98
C GLU A 366 1.02 19.05 -8.18
N LEU A 367 1.03 17.79 -8.63
CA LEU A 367 0.46 16.68 -7.87
C LEU A 367 1.19 16.50 -6.53
N ALA A 368 2.52 16.56 -6.50
CA ALA A 368 3.27 16.50 -5.24
C ALA A 368 2.93 17.67 -4.30
N LYS A 369 2.85 18.90 -4.83
CA LYS A 369 2.41 20.08 -4.06
C LYS A 369 0.99 19.92 -3.53
N LEU A 370 0.09 19.34 -4.32
CA LEU A 370 -1.27 19.01 -3.88
C LEU A 370 -1.23 17.99 -2.73
N MET A 371 -0.54 16.86 -2.87
CA MET A 371 -0.43 15.85 -1.81
C MET A 371 0.13 16.44 -0.52
N LYS A 372 1.11 17.36 -0.62
CA LYS A 372 1.67 18.06 0.55
C LYS A 372 0.65 18.98 1.21
N THR A 373 -0.14 19.71 0.42
CA THR A 373 -1.25 20.56 0.91
C THR A 373 -2.34 19.72 1.57
N LEU A 374 -2.53 18.48 1.11
CA LEU A 374 -3.42 17.50 1.74
C LEU A 374 -2.77 16.86 2.98
N GLY A 375 -1.64 17.37 3.48
CA GLY A 375 -1.01 16.92 4.72
C GLY A 375 -0.38 15.54 4.67
N CYS A 376 -0.10 15.02 3.47
CA CYS A 376 0.61 13.74 3.34
C CYS A 376 2.08 13.92 3.73
N THR A 377 2.63 12.99 4.49
CA THR A 377 4.06 12.92 4.81
C THR A 377 4.80 12.19 3.69
N ASN A 378 4.28 11.03 3.28
CA ASN A 378 4.79 10.26 2.15
C ASN A 378 3.66 10.02 1.14
N ALA A 379 4.00 10.09 -0.14
CA ALA A 379 3.04 9.91 -1.22
C ALA A 379 3.72 9.42 -2.50
N ILE A 380 2.99 8.62 -3.27
CA ILE A 380 3.42 8.13 -4.59
C ILE A 380 2.33 8.36 -5.62
N ASN A 381 2.77 8.51 -6.87
CA ASN A 381 1.87 8.48 -8.02
C ASN A 381 1.49 7.03 -8.35
N LEU A 382 0.27 6.81 -8.84
CA LEU A 382 -0.22 5.54 -9.37
C LEU A 382 -0.41 5.65 -10.89
N ASP A 383 -0.96 4.61 -11.54
CA ASP A 383 -1.21 4.70 -12.98
C ASP A 383 -2.20 5.85 -13.28
N GLY A 384 -1.96 6.60 -14.35
CA GLY A 384 -2.66 7.86 -14.62
C GLY A 384 -3.37 7.86 -15.97
N GLY A 385 -3.66 9.06 -16.48
CA GLY A 385 -4.29 9.20 -17.80
C GLY A 385 -5.66 8.50 -17.84
N GLY A 386 -5.92 7.72 -18.89
CA GLY A 386 -7.18 6.99 -19.08
C GLY A 386 -7.48 5.97 -17.98
N SER A 387 -6.48 5.58 -17.18
CA SER A 387 -6.65 4.70 -16.02
C SER A 387 -7.26 5.40 -14.81
N THR A 388 -7.24 6.74 -14.75
CA THR A 388 -7.67 7.52 -13.58
C THR A 388 -9.18 7.38 -13.35
N VAL A 389 -9.54 6.58 -12.35
CA VAL A 389 -10.94 6.30 -12.01
C VAL A 389 -11.06 6.15 -10.50
N MET A 390 -12.00 6.90 -9.92
CA MET A 390 -12.44 6.76 -8.53
C MET A 390 -13.92 6.34 -8.51
N TYR A 391 -14.19 5.25 -7.81
CA TYR A 391 -15.50 4.70 -7.55
C TYR A 391 -15.86 4.92 -6.08
N ILE A 392 -17.08 5.38 -5.82
CA ILE A 392 -17.64 5.54 -4.47
C ILE A 392 -19.11 5.10 -4.49
N LYS A 393 -19.47 4.13 -3.64
CA LYS A 393 -20.85 3.66 -3.41
C LYS A 393 -21.69 3.50 -4.69
N GLY A 394 -21.19 2.74 -5.67
CA GLY A 394 -21.89 2.49 -6.94
C GLY A 394 -21.55 3.43 -8.08
N GLN A 395 -20.96 4.60 -7.78
CA GLN A 395 -20.79 5.68 -8.75
C GLN A 395 -19.34 5.94 -9.09
N ILE A 396 -19.06 6.32 -10.33
CA ILE A 396 -17.77 6.91 -10.71
C ILE A 396 -17.87 8.41 -10.44
N VAL A 397 -16.97 8.95 -9.61
CA VAL A 397 -17.10 10.32 -9.09
C VAL A 397 -16.23 11.34 -9.81
N ASN A 398 -15.30 10.88 -10.65
CA ASN A 398 -14.46 11.69 -11.51
C ASN A 398 -14.88 11.53 -12.99
N HIS A 399 -14.27 12.28 -13.90
CA HIS A 399 -14.56 12.23 -15.34
C HIS A 399 -13.44 11.51 -16.11
N PRO A 400 -13.49 10.16 -16.18
CA PRO A 400 -12.56 9.43 -17.03
C PRO A 400 -12.83 9.73 -18.51
N HIS A 401 -11.77 9.71 -19.33
CA HIS A 401 -11.84 9.95 -20.77
C HIS A 401 -12.83 9.03 -21.50
N GLN A 402 -12.95 7.78 -21.05
CA GLN A 402 -13.98 6.84 -21.51
C GLN A 402 -15.02 6.70 -20.40
N PRO A 403 -16.34 6.71 -20.71
CA PRO A 403 -17.39 6.47 -19.72
C PRO A 403 -17.12 5.19 -18.90
N GLY A 404 -17.06 5.33 -17.57
CA GLY A 404 -16.77 4.22 -16.65
C GLY A 404 -15.30 3.81 -16.54
N GLY A 405 -14.41 4.40 -17.33
CA GLY A 405 -12.98 4.13 -17.37
C GLY A 405 -12.57 2.92 -18.22
N ILE A 406 -11.27 2.78 -18.46
CA ILE A 406 -10.72 1.63 -19.18
C ILE A 406 -10.62 0.39 -18.27
N ALA A 407 -10.41 -0.78 -18.88
CA ALA A 407 -10.12 -2.00 -18.15
C ALA A 407 -8.65 -2.02 -17.68
N LEU A 408 -8.44 -2.33 -16.40
CA LEU A 408 -7.16 -2.31 -15.70
C LEU A 408 -6.87 -3.65 -15.04
N SER A 409 -5.62 -3.88 -14.64
CA SER A 409 -5.18 -5.13 -14.01
C SER A 409 -5.50 -5.20 -12.51
N ASN A 410 -5.51 -4.06 -11.84
CA ASN A 410 -5.71 -3.97 -10.39
C ASN A 410 -6.29 -2.61 -9.98
N ALA A 411 -6.87 -2.58 -8.79
CA ALA A 411 -7.35 -1.39 -8.10
C ALA A 411 -6.92 -1.46 -6.63
N LEU A 412 -6.90 -0.31 -5.95
CA LEU A 412 -6.93 -0.28 -4.49
C LEU A 412 -8.39 -0.13 -4.06
N VAL A 413 -8.82 -0.95 -3.11
CA VAL A 413 -10.21 -0.98 -2.66
C VAL A 413 -10.33 -0.76 -1.15
N ILE A 414 -11.45 -0.18 -0.75
CA ILE A 414 -11.89 -0.07 0.64
C ILE A 414 -13.18 -0.89 0.76
N SER A 415 -13.09 -2.02 1.45
CA SER A 415 -14.15 -3.02 1.56
C SER A 415 -14.57 -3.19 3.01
N LYS A 416 -15.84 -3.54 3.28
CA LYS A 416 -16.23 -3.95 4.63
C LYS A 416 -15.47 -5.23 4.97
N LYS A 417 -14.91 -5.30 6.17
CA LYS A 417 -14.34 -6.55 6.71
C LYS A 417 -15.46 -7.58 6.77
N SER A 418 -15.20 -8.79 6.30
CA SER A 418 -16.09 -9.91 6.52
C SER A 418 -16.22 -10.13 8.03
N THR A 419 -17.44 -10.07 8.56
CA THR A 419 -17.74 -10.60 9.89
C THR A 419 -17.64 -12.12 9.78
N ASN A 420 -16.56 -12.69 10.31
CA ASN A 420 -16.48 -14.13 10.56
C ASN A 420 -17.35 -14.50 11.76
#